data_AF-A0A7X8EB34-F1
#
_entry.id   AF-A0A7X8EB34-F1
#
_cell.length_a   1.000
_cell.length_b   1.000
_cell.length_c   1.000
_cell.angle_alpha   90.00
_cell.angle_beta   90.00
_cell.angle_gamma   90.00
#
_symmetry.space_group_name_H-M   'P 1'
#
loop_
_entity.id
_entity.type
_entity.pdbx_description
1 polymer ?
#
loop_
_entity_poly.entity_id
_entity_poly.type
_entity_poly.pdbx_seq_one_letter_code
_entity_poly.pdbx_strand_id
1 'polypeptide(L)'
;MYKITEKTENFELIDDLEIHYIELRKFEKQIKMTPDMKELEGMELWLTFIKKAGEEGTEDLLRELIERSDKLKMANEMLEGISADELLRQKYYAQEKARMDEISRIKYAEEKGMARGMEKGMQEGLEKGVEEGIKKGKVEGIIGERMKIAKNLLIKEYGVEQISEITELTPEEIIELKKGI
;
A
#
# COMPACT_ATOMS: atom_id res chain seq x y z
N MET A 1 -5.31 -9.21 50.28
CA MET A 1 -4.87 -7.83 50.00
C MET A 1 -3.47 -7.92 49.43
N TYR A 2 -3.28 -7.43 48.20
CA TYR A 2 -1.98 -7.44 47.53
C TYR A 2 -1.27 -6.09 47.74
N LYS A 3 0.05 -6.11 47.81
CA LYS A 3 0.91 -4.94 48.00
C LYS A 3 1.96 -4.88 46.89
N ILE A 4 2.37 -3.67 46.52
CA ILE A 4 3.46 -3.47 45.56
C ILE A 4 4.78 -3.42 46.33
N THR A 5 5.66 -4.38 46.08
CA THR A 5 7.00 -4.43 46.69
C THR A 5 8.09 -4.40 45.64
N GLU A 6 9.25 -3.86 45.99
CA GLU A 6 10.47 -4.01 45.19
C GLU A 6 10.90 -5.49 45.19
N LYS A 7 11.42 -6.00 44.06
CA LYS A 7 11.58 -7.45 43.84
C LYS A 7 12.70 -8.11 44.66
N THR A 8 13.69 -7.36 45.10
CA THR A 8 14.96 -7.86 45.62
C THR A 8 15.00 -7.78 47.15
N GLU A 9 14.67 -6.61 47.67
CA GLU A 9 14.67 -6.26 49.09
C GLU A 9 13.26 -6.31 49.70
N ASN A 10 12.23 -6.44 48.87
CA ASN A 10 10.83 -6.67 49.26
C ASN A 10 10.22 -5.58 50.15
N PHE A 11 10.74 -4.36 50.08
CA PHE A 11 10.12 -3.20 50.73
C PHE A 11 8.91 -2.72 49.93
N GLU A 12 7.89 -2.24 50.65
CA GLU A 12 6.65 -1.74 50.08
C GLU A 12 6.88 -0.38 49.41
N LEU A 13 6.50 -0.26 48.14
CA LEU A 13 6.72 0.95 47.34
C LEU A 13 5.66 2.02 47.60
N ILE A 14 4.40 1.60 47.78
CA ILE A 14 3.25 2.46 48.02
C ILE A 14 2.25 1.75 48.94
N ASP A 15 1.64 2.50 49.86
CA ASP A 15 0.63 2.04 50.82
C ASP A 15 -0.79 2.58 50.51
N ASP A 16 -0.92 3.43 49.49
CA ASP A 16 -2.17 4.05 49.04
C ASP A 16 -2.89 3.26 47.93
N LEU A 17 -2.32 2.15 47.47
CA LEU A 17 -2.90 1.28 46.45
C LEU A 17 -3.27 -0.09 47.00
N GLU A 18 -4.56 -0.40 47.01
CA GLU A 18 -5.08 -1.74 47.24
C GLU A 18 -5.53 -2.38 45.92
N ILE A 19 -5.03 -3.58 45.62
CA ILE A 19 -5.44 -4.37 44.46
C ILE A 19 -6.34 -5.52 44.91
N HIS A 20 -7.56 -5.55 44.37
CA HIS A 20 -8.48 -6.67 44.51
C HIS A 20 -8.50 -7.49 43.21
N TYR A 21 -8.25 -8.80 43.33
CA TYR A 21 -8.40 -9.73 42.22
C TYR A 21 -9.75 -10.43 42.32
N ILE A 22 -10.57 -10.31 41.27
CA ILE A 22 -11.91 -10.90 41.24
C ILE A 22 -12.04 -11.82 40.02
N GLU A 23 -12.32 -13.10 40.27
CA GLU A 23 -12.47 -14.12 39.22
C GLU A 23 -13.93 -14.29 38.80
N LEU A 24 -14.35 -13.51 37.80
CA LEU A 24 -15.74 -13.53 37.28
C LEU A 24 -16.22 -14.93 36.83
N ARG A 25 -15.31 -15.81 36.40
CA ARG A 25 -15.67 -17.19 36.02
C ARG A 25 -16.15 -18.05 37.20
N LYS A 26 -15.70 -17.76 38.42
CA LYS A 26 -16.16 -18.48 39.63
C LYS A 26 -17.56 -18.04 40.05
N PHE A 27 -17.89 -16.78 39.79
CA PHE A 27 -19.22 -16.21 40.02
C PHE A 27 -20.32 -16.88 39.17
N GLU A 28 -19.98 -17.36 37.96
CA GLU A 28 -20.92 -18.16 37.14
C GLU A 28 -21.49 -19.38 37.84
N LYS A 29 -20.66 -20.06 38.64
CA LYS A 29 -21.09 -21.27 39.35
C LYS A 29 -22.02 -20.93 40.52
N GLN A 30 -21.93 -19.72 41.06
CA GLN A 30 -22.78 -19.23 42.15
C GLN A 30 -24.15 -18.75 41.64
N ILE A 31 -24.22 -18.07 40.49
CA ILE A 31 -25.52 -17.63 39.91
C ILE A 31 -26.33 -18.78 39.29
N LYS A 32 -25.68 -19.91 38.94
CA LYS A 32 -26.38 -21.10 38.39
C LYS A 32 -27.37 -21.76 39.37
N MET A 33 -27.37 -21.37 40.64
CA MET A 33 -28.39 -21.72 41.63
C MET A 33 -29.16 -20.43 41.95
N THR A 34 -29.98 -19.96 40.99
CA THR A 34 -30.92 -18.84 41.07
C THR A 34 -31.05 -18.16 42.44
N PRO A 35 -30.46 -16.97 42.64
CA PRO A 35 -31.13 -15.92 43.37
C PRO A 35 -32.12 -15.26 42.40
N ASP A 36 -33.32 -14.95 42.87
CA ASP A 36 -34.17 -13.99 42.16
C ASP A 36 -33.32 -12.73 41.93
N MET A 37 -33.35 -12.14 40.74
CA MET A 37 -32.53 -10.97 40.44
C MET A 37 -32.79 -9.83 41.43
N LYS A 38 -33.98 -9.79 42.02
CA LYS A 38 -34.38 -8.87 43.10
C LYS A 38 -33.62 -9.05 44.41
N GLU A 39 -32.95 -10.17 44.61
CA GLU A 39 -32.17 -10.51 45.81
C GLU A 39 -30.69 -10.16 45.68
N LEU A 40 -30.21 -9.82 44.47
CA LEU A 40 -28.82 -9.41 44.28
C LEU A 40 -28.56 -8.10 45.03
N GLU A 41 -27.58 -8.09 45.91
CA GLU A 41 -27.21 -6.93 46.73
C GLU A 41 -25.70 -6.64 46.68
N GLY A 42 -25.34 -5.37 46.88
CA GLY A 42 -23.96 -4.94 47.03
C GLY A 42 -23.05 -5.36 45.87
N MET A 43 -22.09 -6.26 46.14
CA MET A 43 -21.08 -6.68 45.18
C MET A 43 -21.65 -7.54 44.05
N GLU A 44 -22.71 -8.30 44.28
CA GLU A 44 -23.30 -9.18 43.25
C GLU A 44 -23.92 -8.38 42.10
N LEU A 45 -24.51 -7.23 42.41
CA LEU A 45 -25.01 -6.27 41.42
C LEU A 45 -23.87 -5.75 40.53
N TRP A 46 -22.74 -5.37 41.14
CA TRP A 46 -21.56 -4.89 40.41
C TRP A 46 -20.93 -5.97 39.54
N LEU A 47 -20.78 -7.19 40.05
CA LEU A 47 -20.21 -8.30 39.26
C LEU A 47 -21.12 -8.69 38.10
N THR A 48 -22.44 -8.63 38.29
CA THR A 48 -23.41 -8.88 37.22
C THR A 48 -23.34 -7.77 36.18
N PHE A 49 -23.32 -6.50 36.61
CA PHE A 49 -23.16 -5.34 35.72
C PHE A 49 -21.87 -5.41 34.90
N ILE A 50 -20.71 -5.56 35.54
CA ILE A 50 -19.39 -5.62 34.86
C ILE A 50 -19.36 -6.75 33.83
N LYS A 51 -19.97 -7.89 34.16
CA LYS A 51 -20.01 -9.03 33.26
C LYS A 51 -20.93 -8.82 32.06
N LYS A 52 -22.07 -8.17 32.27
CA LYS A 52 -23.15 -8.06 31.27
C LYS A 52 -23.09 -6.77 30.46
N ALA A 53 -22.44 -5.71 30.94
CA ALA A 53 -22.42 -4.37 30.32
C ALA A 53 -21.98 -4.30 28.84
N GLY A 54 -21.31 -5.34 28.31
CA GLY A 54 -20.90 -5.43 26.91
C GLY A 54 -21.38 -6.69 26.19
N GLU A 55 -22.33 -7.43 26.76
CA GLU A 55 -22.89 -8.65 26.17
C GLU A 55 -24.20 -8.33 25.44
N GLU A 56 -24.25 -8.63 24.13
CA GLU A 56 -25.45 -8.42 23.31
C GLU A 56 -26.67 -9.17 23.88
N GLY A 57 -27.83 -8.52 23.89
CA GLY A 57 -29.08 -9.13 24.36
C GLY A 57 -29.28 -9.06 25.88
N THR A 58 -28.47 -8.28 26.59
CA THR A 58 -28.56 -8.10 28.05
C THR A 58 -28.96 -6.68 28.45
N GLU A 59 -29.41 -5.88 27.48
CA GLU A 59 -29.73 -4.46 27.63
C GLU A 59 -30.89 -4.23 28.60
N ASP A 60 -31.96 -5.03 28.50
CA ASP A 60 -33.11 -4.95 29.42
C ASP A 60 -32.72 -5.35 30.85
N LEU A 61 -31.89 -6.38 30.98
CA LEU A 61 -31.34 -6.84 32.27
C LEU A 61 -30.51 -5.74 32.94
N LEU A 62 -29.63 -5.10 32.18
CA LEU A 62 -28.78 -4.02 32.70
C LEU A 62 -29.62 -2.83 33.14
N ARG A 63 -30.68 -2.48 32.40
CA ARG A 63 -31.60 -1.39 32.77
C ARG A 63 -32.23 -1.65 34.14
N GLU A 64 -32.75 -2.86 34.39
CA GLU A 64 -33.34 -3.22 35.68
C GLU A 64 -32.32 -3.17 36.83
N LEU A 65 -31.06 -3.58 36.59
CA LEU A 65 -30.00 -3.52 37.59
C LEU A 65 -29.55 -2.08 37.90
N ILE A 66 -29.45 -1.24 36.87
CA ILE A 66 -29.06 0.17 36.98
C ILE A 66 -30.11 0.95 37.78
N GLU A 67 -31.40 0.70 37.55
CA GLU A 67 -32.48 1.37 38.27
C GLU A 67 -32.48 1.08 39.77
N ARG A 68 -31.87 -0.03 40.20
CA ARG A 68 -31.77 -0.42 41.61
C ARG A 68 -30.59 0.20 42.36
N SER A 69 -29.67 0.87 41.65
CA SER A 69 -28.48 1.47 42.28
C SER A 69 -28.00 2.73 41.59
N ASP A 70 -28.08 3.87 42.28
CA ASP A 70 -27.55 5.15 41.80
C ASP A 70 -26.06 5.07 41.42
N LYS A 71 -25.28 4.23 42.12
CA LYS A 71 -23.85 4.05 41.81
C LYS A 71 -23.64 3.33 40.48
N LEU A 72 -24.48 2.33 40.17
CA LEU A 72 -24.44 1.65 38.87
C LEU A 72 -24.91 2.57 37.76
N LYS A 73 -25.92 3.40 38.03
CA LYS A 73 -26.36 4.43 37.08
C LYS A 73 -25.24 5.38 36.70
N MET A 74 -24.55 5.94 37.70
CA MET A 74 -23.38 6.80 37.46
C MET A 74 -22.27 6.08 36.68
N ALA A 75 -22.01 4.81 37.00
CA ALA A 75 -21.00 4.02 36.28
C ALA A 75 -21.41 3.75 34.82
N ASN A 76 -22.69 3.47 34.56
CA ASN A 76 -23.21 3.27 33.21
C ASN A 76 -23.11 4.55 32.38
N GLU A 77 -23.52 5.69 32.94
CA GLU A 77 -23.40 7.01 32.26
C GLU A 77 -21.95 7.33 31.89
N MET A 78 -20.99 7.04 32.78
CA MET A 78 -19.56 7.21 32.50
C MET A 78 -19.06 6.26 31.42
N LEU A 79 -19.49 4.99 31.44
CA LEU A 79 -19.14 3.99 30.43
C LEU A 79 -19.69 4.35 29.05
N GLU A 80 -20.94 4.82 28.97
CA GLU A 80 -21.54 5.32 27.73
C GLU A 80 -20.77 6.52 27.19
N GLY A 81 -20.36 7.46 28.06
CA GLY A 81 -19.56 8.62 27.66
C GLY A 81 -18.19 8.23 27.06
N ILE A 82 -17.47 7.31 27.71
CA ILE A 82 -16.17 6.83 27.21
C ILE A 82 -16.35 6.04 25.92
N SER A 83 -17.34 5.15 25.86
CA SER A 83 -17.62 4.31 24.68
C SER A 83 -18.05 5.15 23.48
N ALA A 84 -18.81 6.22 23.70
CA ALA A 84 -19.20 7.16 22.65
C ALA A 84 -17.99 7.91 22.07
N ASP A 85 -17.05 8.37 22.91
CA ASP A 85 -15.80 9.00 22.45
C ASP A 85 -14.95 8.01 21.65
N GLU A 86 -14.82 6.77 22.12
CA GLU A 86 -14.07 5.74 21.43
C GLU A 86 -14.68 5.40 20.07
N LEU A 87 -16.00 5.20 19.99
CA LEU A 87 -16.68 4.89 18.73
C LEU A 87 -16.56 6.04 17.72
N LEU A 88 -16.69 7.29 18.18
CA LEU A 88 -16.51 8.46 17.32
C LEU A 88 -15.07 8.55 16.79
N ARG A 89 -14.09 8.33 17.67
CA ARG A 89 -12.67 8.28 17.33
C ARG A 89 -12.36 7.17 16.33
N GLN A 90 -12.90 5.98 16.52
CA GLN A 90 -12.76 4.86 15.60
C GLN A 90 -13.35 5.19 14.21
N LYS A 91 -14.54 5.80 14.15
CA LYS A 91 -15.15 6.25 12.89
C LYS A 91 -14.28 7.28 12.17
N TYR A 92 -13.75 8.25 12.90
CA TYR A 92 -12.83 9.26 12.33
C TYR A 92 -11.56 8.60 11.77
N TYR A 93 -10.92 7.70 12.52
CA TYR A 93 -9.73 7.00 12.03
C TYR A 93 -10.03 6.11 10.81
N ALA A 94 -11.19 5.46 10.76
CA ALA A 94 -11.60 4.66 9.62
C ALA A 94 -11.77 5.53 8.36
N GLN A 95 -12.39 6.70 8.48
CA GLN A 95 -12.53 7.66 7.38
C GLN A 95 -11.16 8.18 6.91
N GLU A 96 -10.29 8.56 7.83
CA GLU A 96 -8.96 9.07 7.49
C GLU A 96 -8.10 7.98 6.85
N LYS A 97 -8.17 6.74 7.33
CA LYS A 97 -7.52 5.59 6.71
C LYS A 97 -8.03 5.38 5.28
N ALA A 98 -9.34 5.41 5.05
CA ALA A 98 -9.90 5.25 3.71
C ALA A 98 -9.44 6.35 2.75
N ARG A 99 -9.32 7.60 3.23
CA ARG A 99 -8.77 8.73 2.48
C ARG A 99 -7.30 8.49 2.11
N MET A 100 -6.48 8.04 3.06
CA MET A 100 -5.07 7.74 2.83
C MET A 100 -4.86 6.56 1.88
N ASP A 101 -5.69 5.53 1.99
CA ASP A 101 -5.67 4.38 1.08
C ASP A 101 -5.99 4.83 -0.36
N GLU A 102 -6.95 5.74 -0.55
CA GLU A 102 -7.26 6.30 -1.88
C GLU A 102 -6.12 7.15 -2.45
N ILE A 103 -5.56 8.05 -1.66
CA ILE A 103 -4.40 8.87 -2.07
C ILE A 103 -3.23 7.95 -2.48
N SER A 104 -2.96 6.92 -1.68
CA SER A 104 -1.89 5.97 -1.95
C SER A 104 -2.15 5.15 -3.22
N ARG A 105 -3.40 4.72 -3.44
CA ARG A 105 -3.82 4.04 -4.67
C ARG A 105 -3.57 4.89 -5.91
N ILE A 106 -4.01 6.15 -5.89
CA ILE A 106 -3.84 7.07 -7.02
C ILE A 106 -2.37 7.28 -7.31
N LYS A 107 -1.56 7.61 -6.29
CA LYS A 107 -0.13 7.83 -6.44
C LYS A 107 0.58 6.61 -7.03
N TYR A 108 0.27 5.42 -6.51
CA TYR A 108 0.83 4.17 -7.03
C TYR A 108 0.43 3.92 -8.49
N ALA A 109 -0.82 4.22 -8.86
CA ALA A 109 -1.29 4.10 -10.24
C ALA A 109 -0.57 5.07 -11.19
N GLU A 110 -0.35 6.31 -10.76
CA GLU A 110 0.41 7.32 -11.51
C GLU A 110 1.87 6.90 -11.71
N GLU A 111 2.57 6.51 -10.63
CA GLU A 111 3.96 6.04 -10.70
C GLU A 111 4.11 4.83 -11.62
N LYS A 112 3.22 3.85 -11.48
CA LYS A 112 3.22 2.64 -12.32
C LYS A 112 2.86 2.96 -13.78
N GLY A 113 1.95 3.89 -14.01
CA GLY A 113 1.59 4.39 -15.33
C GLY A 113 2.76 5.06 -16.03
N MET A 114 3.45 5.95 -15.31
CA MET A 114 4.65 6.65 -15.81
C MET A 114 5.79 5.67 -16.10
N ALA A 115 6.08 4.74 -15.19
CA ALA A 115 7.12 3.73 -15.39
C ALA A 115 6.85 2.87 -16.64
N ARG A 116 5.62 2.37 -16.80
CA ARG A 116 5.21 1.60 -17.99
C ARG A 116 5.26 2.43 -19.27
N GLY A 117 4.85 3.70 -19.20
CA GLY A 117 4.90 4.62 -20.34
C GLY A 117 6.32 4.86 -20.81
N MET A 118 7.25 5.08 -19.87
CA MET A 118 8.66 5.28 -20.16
C MET A 118 9.32 4.01 -20.73
N GLU A 119 9.06 2.85 -20.13
CA GLU A 119 9.57 1.55 -20.61
C GLU A 119 9.12 1.27 -22.05
N LYS A 120 7.82 1.40 -22.33
CA LYS A 120 7.29 1.21 -23.68
C LYS A 120 7.84 2.22 -24.67
N GLY A 121 7.87 3.51 -24.30
CA GLY A 121 8.39 4.56 -25.16
C GLY A 121 9.87 4.36 -25.50
N MET A 122 10.67 3.91 -24.54
CA MET A 122 12.08 3.60 -24.77
C MET A 122 12.27 2.37 -25.66
N GLN A 123 11.49 1.31 -25.44
CA GLN A 123 11.54 0.11 -26.29
C GLN A 123 11.14 0.41 -27.73
N GLU A 124 9.98 1.06 -27.95
CA GLU A 124 9.51 1.42 -29.29
C GLU A 124 10.47 2.38 -29.99
N GLY A 125 11.04 3.35 -29.26
CA GLY A 125 12.03 4.29 -29.78
C GLY A 125 13.32 3.60 -30.21
N LEU A 126 13.81 2.65 -29.41
CA LEU A 126 15.00 1.87 -29.74
C LEU A 126 14.78 0.97 -30.95
N GLU A 127 13.65 0.24 -31.00
CA GLU A 127 13.31 -0.64 -32.13
C GLU A 127 13.24 0.14 -33.44
N LYS A 128 12.52 1.28 -33.47
CA LYS A 128 12.44 2.14 -34.65
C LYS A 128 13.80 2.71 -35.04
N GLY A 129 14.56 3.21 -34.06
CA GLY A 129 15.89 3.78 -34.32
C GLY A 129 16.88 2.77 -34.89
N VAL A 130 16.86 1.53 -34.39
CA VAL A 130 17.69 0.44 -34.93
C VAL A 130 17.25 0.07 -36.33
N GLU A 131 15.94 -0.05 -36.59
CA GLU A 131 15.44 -0.40 -37.92
C GLU A 131 15.79 0.66 -38.97
N GLU A 132 15.57 1.94 -38.66
CA GLU A 132 15.93 3.06 -39.53
C GLU A 132 17.45 3.14 -39.75
N GLY A 133 18.23 2.96 -38.68
CA GLY A 133 19.68 2.94 -38.75
C GLY A 133 20.22 1.83 -39.65
N ILE A 134 19.68 0.61 -39.54
CA ILE A 134 20.05 -0.53 -40.39
C ILE A 134 19.68 -0.25 -41.86
N LYS A 135 18.47 0.27 -42.13
CA LYS A 135 18.05 0.60 -43.49
C LYS A 135 18.96 1.64 -44.12
N LYS A 136 19.22 2.74 -43.41
CA LYS A 136 20.10 3.82 -43.89
C LYS A 136 21.53 3.31 -44.10
N GLY A 137 22.08 2.56 -43.14
CA GLY A 137 23.42 1.99 -43.24
C GLY A 137 23.58 0.99 -44.40
N LYS A 138 22.56 0.18 -44.70
CA LYS A 138 22.58 -0.69 -45.88
C LYS A 138 22.62 0.10 -47.19
N VAL A 139 21.79 1.14 -47.31
CA VAL A 139 21.77 1.98 -48.52
C VAL A 139 23.10 2.71 -48.70
N GLU A 140 23.60 3.35 -47.65
CA GLU A 140 24.91 4.03 -47.67
C GLU A 140 26.06 3.07 -47.97
N GLY A 141 26.00 1.84 -47.43
CA GLY A 141 26.98 0.79 -47.72
C GLY A 141 27.00 0.36 -49.19
N ILE A 142 25.82 0.11 -49.78
CA ILE A 142 25.69 -0.25 -51.20
C ILE A 142 26.22 0.88 -52.09
N ILE A 143 25.82 2.12 -51.83
CA ILE A 143 26.29 3.29 -52.60
C ILE A 143 27.81 3.44 -52.46
N GLY A 144 28.34 3.32 -51.23
CA GLY A 144 29.77 3.39 -50.97
C GLY A 144 30.57 2.29 -51.68
N GLU A 145 30.03 1.08 -51.77
CA GLU A 145 30.62 -0.02 -52.52
C GLU A 145 30.61 0.25 -54.03
N ARG A 146 29.46 0.67 -54.59
CA ARG A 146 29.34 1.07 -56.00
C ARG A 146 30.34 2.16 -56.37
N MET A 147 30.48 3.18 -55.54
CA MET A 147 31.46 4.25 -55.73
C MET A 147 32.91 3.73 -55.69
N LYS A 148 33.25 2.81 -54.78
CA LYS A 148 34.59 2.18 -54.76
C LYS A 148 34.87 1.39 -56.03
N ILE A 149 33.91 0.61 -56.52
CA ILE A 149 34.04 -0.15 -57.76
C ILE A 149 34.21 0.81 -58.95
N ALA A 150 33.39 1.87 -59.04
CA ALA A 150 33.49 2.87 -60.10
C ALA A 150 34.86 3.55 -60.13
N LYS A 151 35.41 3.95 -58.98
CA LYS A 151 36.77 4.52 -58.89
C LYS A 151 37.83 3.54 -59.42
N ASN A 152 37.75 2.27 -59.05
CA ASN A 152 38.69 1.25 -59.51
C ASN A 152 38.60 1.01 -61.03
N LEU A 153 37.40 1.09 -61.61
CA LEU A 153 37.19 0.95 -63.06
C LEU A 153 37.65 2.18 -63.84
N LEU A 154 37.47 3.40 -63.29
CA LEU A 154 37.99 4.64 -63.87
C LEU A 154 39.52 4.64 -63.95
N ILE A 155 40.21 4.15 -62.91
CA ILE A 155 41.67 3.99 -62.89
C ILE A 155 42.15 3.00 -63.98
N LYS A 156 41.30 2.03 -64.34
CA LYS A 156 41.56 1.07 -65.43
C LYS A 156 41.12 1.57 -66.80
N GLU A 157 40.78 2.85 -66.93
CA GLU A 157 40.39 3.53 -68.18
C GLU A 157 39.14 2.96 -68.87
N TYR A 158 38.22 2.35 -68.11
CA TYR A 158 36.91 1.95 -68.66
C TYR A 158 36.06 3.18 -69.04
N GLY A 159 35.22 3.03 -70.08
CA GLY A 159 34.31 4.09 -70.53
C GLY A 159 33.21 4.41 -69.52
N VAL A 160 32.74 5.66 -69.48
CA VAL A 160 31.74 6.13 -68.50
C VAL A 160 30.44 5.34 -68.63
N GLU A 161 30.04 5.02 -69.85
CA GLU A 161 28.84 4.25 -70.17
C GLU A 161 28.93 2.82 -69.63
N GLN A 162 30.10 2.17 -69.76
CA GLN A 162 30.34 0.81 -69.24
C GLN A 162 30.36 0.78 -67.72
N ILE A 163 30.94 1.81 -67.08
CA ILE A 163 30.97 1.93 -65.62
C ILE A 163 29.57 2.17 -65.07
N SER A 164 28.76 2.99 -65.76
CA SER A 164 27.36 3.22 -65.40
C SER A 164 26.55 1.92 -65.43
N GLU A 165 26.74 1.10 -66.46
CA GLU A 165 26.07 -0.21 -66.57
C GLU A 165 26.48 -1.18 -65.45
N ILE A 166 27.78 -1.25 -65.10
CA ILE A 166 28.29 -2.20 -64.09
C ILE A 166 27.93 -1.78 -62.66
N THR A 167 27.99 -0.48 -62.36
CA THR A 167 27.86 0.04 -61.00
C THR A 167 26.46 0.58 -60.68
N GLU A 168 25.60 0.68 -61.70
CA GLU A 168 24.28 1.30 -61.64
C GLU A 168 24.31 2.74 -61.09
N LEU A 169 25.45 3.42 -61.20
CA LEU A 169 25.59 4.84 -60.91
C LEU A 169 25.24 5.65 -62.16
N THR A 170 24.76 6.87 -61.97
CA THR A 170 24.48 7.75 -63.11
C THR A 170 25.78 8.21 -63.78
N PRO A 171 25.76 8.48 -65.09
CA PRO A 171 26.91 9.07 -65.78
C PRO A 171 27.40 10.35 -65.11
N GLU A 172 26.50 11.17 -64.57
CA GLU A 172 26.82 12.40 -63.83
C GLU A 172 27.62 12.11 -62.54
N GLU A 173 27.21 11.13 -61.73
CA GLU A 173 27.91 10.69 -60.52
C GLU A 173 29.32 10.17 -60.84
N ILE A 174 29.46 9.45 -61.96
CA ILE A 174 30.75 8.91 -62.41
C ILE A 174 31.67 10.03 -62.91
N ILE A 175 31.14 11.02 -63.63
CA ILE A 175 31.90 12.20 -64.08
C ILE A 175 32.37 13.03 -62.87
N GLU A 176 31.51 13.22 -61.86
CA GLU A 176 31.89 13.85 -60.59
C GLU A 176 33.03 13.09 -59.90
N LEU A 177 32.92 11.75 -59.79
CA LEU A 177 33.98 10.91 -59.22
C LEU A 177 35.30 11.03 -59.98
N LYS A 178 35.26 11.15 -61.32
CA LYS A 178 36.43 11.31 -62.19
C LYS A 178 37.15 12.65 -61.98
N LYS A 179 36.46 13.72 -61.57
CA LYS A 179 37.09 15.02 -61.28
C LYS A 179 37.95 15.00 -60.00
N GLY A 180 37.70 14.05 -59.10
CA GLY A 180 38.39 13.92 -57.81
C GLY A 180 39.44 12.81 -57.74
N ILE A 181 39.77 12.20 -58.89
CA ILE A 181 40.85 11.21 -59.07
C ILE A 181 41.95 11.88 -59.90
#